data_AF-A0A3S4LJJ2-F1
#
_entry.id   AF-A0A3S4LJJ2-F1
#
_cell.length_a   1.000
_cell.length_b   1.000
_cell.length_c   1.000
_cell.angle_alpha   90.00
_cell.angle_beta   90.00
_cell.angle_gamma   90.00
#
_symmetry.space_group_name_H-M   'P 1'
#
loop_
_entity.id
_entity.type
_entity.pdbx_description
1 polymer ?
#
loop_
_entity_poly.entity_id
_entity_poly.type
_entity_poly.pdbx_seq_one_letter_code
_entity_poly.pdbx_strand_id
1 'polypeptide(L)'
;MVWLLLALGCGWIGQAQAQGLLILCYHEISQAQARQDDESVDVDALARQLEWLRGAGFRFVSLDDAMAARAGGPALPDKSVLLSFDDGYRSVYTQVYPVLKAFRAPALIGLVGSWLSPPEGGSVDFAGVKVPRDDFLSWGQIREMQASGLVEVANHTFDLHYGIQANPQGNLLPAASSARYDPASGSYESHGQFLARVERDLARNSALLRQKLGRAPRAMVWPYGSYTREAAAIAAKLGMPAMLTLDDGVNGPDVPLSALRRVLVGADMSLTDFARLVQASQRWPQGIAPRPERAMPLSLDDIYDPDPAKQEEKLGKALDRVKEMGRA
;
A
#
# COMPACT_ATOMS: atom_id res chain seq x y z
N MET A 1 -42.89 30.24 -47.34
CA MET A 1 -41.61 29.48 -47.21
C MET A 1 -40.98 29.90 -45.89
N VAL A 2 -41.11 29.07 -44.86
CA VAL A 2 -40.60 29.35 -43.50
C VAL A 2 -39.20 28.74 -43.40
N TRP A 3 -38.21 29.54 -43.08
CA TRP A 3 -36.85 29.07 -42.77
C TRP A 3 -36.75 28.82 -41.26
N LEU A 4 -36.53 27.56 -40.88
CA LEU A 4 -36.24 27.16 -39.51
C LEU A 4 -34.72 27.20 -39.30
N LEU A 5 -34.24 28.11 -38.45
CA LEU A 5 -32.85 28.15 -38.00
C LEU A 5 -32.66 27.13 -36.86
N LEU A 6 -32.00 26.01 -37.17
CA LEU A 6 -31.50 25.05 -36.18
C LEU A 6 -30.17 25.58 -35.62
N ALA A 7 -30.22 26.18 -34.44
CA ALA A 7 -29.04 26.47 -33.66
C ALA A 7 -28.52 25.15 -33.04
N LEU A 8 -27.49 24.57 -33.66
CA LEU A 8 -26.69 23.51 -33.05
C LEU A 8 -25.83 24.14 -31.96
N GLY A 9 -26.32 24.10 -30.73
CA GLY A 9 -25.49 24.38 -29.56
C GLY A 9 -24.38 23.33 -29.48
N CYS A 10 -23.14 23.73 -29.75
CA CYS A 10 -21.97 22.96 -29.36
C CYS A 10 -21.93 22.92 -27.82
N GLY A 11 -22.60 21.92 -27.25
CA GLY A 11 -22.34 21.51 -25.88
C GLY A 11 -20.90 21.05 -25.81
N TRP A 12 -20.06 21.82 -25.11
CA TRP A 12 -18.79 21.32 -24.64
C TRP A 12 -19.11 20.15 -23.71
N ILE A 13 -19.00 18.92 -24.22
CA ILE A 13 -18.87 17.76 -23.36
C ILE A 13 -17.50 17.91 -22.72
N GLY A 14 -17.43 18.67 -21.63
CA GLY A 14 -16.31 18.56 -20.71
C GLY A 14 -16.24 17.09 -20.34
N GLN A 15 -15.18 16.40 -20.72
CA GLN A 15 -14.87 15.12 -20.12
C GLN A 15 -14.78 15.41 -18.62
N ALA A 16 -15.76 14.94 -17.85
CA ALA A 16 -15.66 14.95 -16.40
C ALA A 16 -14.36 14.20 -16.08
N GLN A 17 -13.33 14.95 -15.71
CA GLN A 17 -12.11 14.37 -15.19
C GLN A 17 -12.54 13.50 -14.01
N ALA A 18 -12.24 12.21 -14.07
CA ALA A 18 -12.68 11.27 -13.05
C ALA A 18 -12.29 11.81 -11.67
N GLN A 19 -13.31 12.09 -10.85
CA GLN A 19 -13.15 12.43 -9.44
C GLN A 19 -12.58 11.21 -8.73
N GLY A 20 -11.26 11.17 -8.62
CA GLY A 20 -10.52 10.04 -8.07
C GLY A 20 -9.61 10.48 -6.94
N LEU A 21 -9.59 9.70 -5.87
CA LEU A 21 -8.61 9.84 -4.80
C LEU A 21 -7.31 9.15 -5.20
N LEU A 22 -6.23 9.91 -5.30
CA LEU A 22 -4.88 9.35 -5.37
C LEU A 22 -4.41 9.01 -3.96
N ILE A 23 -3.87 7.82 -3.74
CA ILE A 23 -3.24 7.47 -2.47
C ILE A 23 -1.77 7.17 -2.74
N LEU A 24 -0.87 7.86 -2.05
CA LEU A 24 0.57 7.69 -2.18
C LEU A 24 1.11 6.90 -0.99
N CYS A 25 1.81 5.80 -1.28
CA CYS A 25 2.43 4.93 -0.30
C CYS A 25 3.92 5.23 -0.17
N TYR A 26 4.38 5.46 1.06
CA TYR A 26 5.77 5.63 1.45
C TYR A 26 6.09 4.61 2.55
N HIS A 27 7.31 4.07 2.58
CA HIS A 27 7.79 3.22 3.68
C HIS A 27 8.78 4.01 4.55
N GLU A 28 10.06 3.70 4.46
CA GLU A 28 11.09 4.44 5.21
C GLU A 28 11.34 5.82 4.57
N ILE A 29 11.61 6.81 5.42
CA ILE A 29 12.12 8.12 5.00
C ILE A 29 13.42 8.38 5.75
N SER A 30 14.52 8.61 5.05
CA SER A 30 15.84 8.78 5.68
C SER A 30 16.56 10.00 5.14
N GLN A 31 17.32 10.68 6.01
CA GLN A 31 18.37 11.58 5.55
C GLN A 31 19.59 10.73 5.17
N ALA A 32 19.94 10.73 3.88
CA ALA A 32 21.17 10.19 3.30
C ALA A 32 21.60 8.78 3.79
N GLN A 33 21.42 7.76 2.92
CA GLN A 33 22.24 6.53 2.83
C GLN A 33 22.46 5.71 4.13
N ALA A 34 21.59 5.81 5.13
CA ALA A 34 21.79 5.10 6.40
C ALA A 34 21.44 3.60 6.31
N ARG A 35 20.60 3.18 5.36
CA ARG A 35 20.27 1.77 5.07
C ARG A 35 20.15 1.58 3.57
N GLN A 36 20.73 0.50 3.05
CA GLN A 36 20.44 0.01 1.69
C GLN A 36 19.05 -0.64 1.67
N ASP A 37 18.02 0.10 2.06
CA ASP A 37 16.64 -0.30 1.82
C ASP A 37 16.18 0.42 0.56
N ASP A 38 15.71 -0.35 -0.43
CA ASP A 38 15.40 0.12 -1.80
C ASP A 38 14.13 1.01 -1.83
N GLU A 39 13.51 1.22 -0.66
CA GLU A 39 12.25 1.95 -0.49
C GLU A 39 12.36 3.25 0.33
N SER A 40 13.57 3.61 0.80
CA SER A 40 13.79 4.82 1.62
C SER A 40 13.78 6.13 0.81
N VAL A 41 12.80 7.02 1.04
CA VAL A 41 12.73 8.34 0.37
C VAL A 41 13.43 9.43 1.20
N ASP A 42 14.21 10.31 0.57
CA ASP A 42 14.79 11.48 1.25
C ASP A 42 13.70 12.45 1.73
N VAL A 43 13.78 12.95 2.97
CA VAL A 43 12.84 13.96 3.50
C VAL A 43 12.75 15.22 2.63
N ASP A 44 13.86 15.64 2.01
CA ASP A 44 13.87 16.76 1.08
C ASP A 44 13.13 16.41 -0.22
N ALA A 45 13.20 15.14 -0.65
CA ALA A 45 12.41 14.66 -1.78
C ALA A 45 10.92 14.66 -1.44
N LEU A 46 10.53 14.17 -0.25
CA LEU A 46 9.15 14.24 0.24
C LEU A 46 8.64 15.70 0.23
N ALA A 47 9.38 16.63 0.84
CA ALA A 47 8.95 18.03 0.91
C ALA A 47 8.75 18.64 -0.49
N ARG A 48 9.66 18.36 -1.44
CA ARG A 48 9.53 18.78 -2.85
C ARG A 48 8.33 18.14 -3.56
N GLN A 49 8.05 16.86 -3.30
CA GLN A 49 6.88 16.17 -3.85
C GLN A 49 5.57 16.78 -3.34
N LEU A 50 5.48 17.07 -2.03
CA LEU A 50 4.31 17.71 -1.40
C LEU A 50 4.12 19.15 -1.91
N GLU A 51 5.20 19.90 -2.08
CA GLU A 51 5.16 21.24 -2.69
C GLU A 51 4.67 21.18 -4.13
N TRP A 52 5.20 20.24 -4.92
CA TRP A 52 4.77 20.03 -6.30
C TRP A 52 3.29 19.67 -6.38
N LEU A 53 2.80 18.75 -5.53
CA LEU A 53 1.38 18.38 -5.47
C LEU A 53 0.51 19.61 -5.23
N ARG A 54 0.86 20.43 -4.23
CA ARG A 54 0.14 21.67 -3.92
C ARG A 54 0.17 22.65 -5.10
N GLY A 55 1.34 22.84 -5.73
CA GLY A 55 1.49 23.71 -6.90
C GLY A 55 0.72 23.20 -8.13
N ALA A 56 0.57 21.88 -8.28
CA ALA A 56 -0.23 21.24 -9.33
C ALA A 56 -1.75 21.23 -9.02
N GLY A 57 -2.16 21.80 -7.89
CA GLY A 57 -3.55 21.95 -7.47
C GLY A 57 -4.15 20.74 -6.76
N PHE A 58 -3.32 19.79 -6.30
CA PHE A 58 -3.81 18.70 -5.46
C PHE A 58 -4.20 19.19 -4.07
N ARG A 59 -5.21 18.54 -3.49
CA ARG A 59 -5.66 18.79 -2.11
C ARG A 59 -5.42 17.57 -1.26
N PHE A 60 -4.71 17.75 -0.15
CA PHE A 60 -4.52 16.71 0.84
C PHE A 60 -5.85 16.45 1.56
N VAL A 61 -6.28 15.20 1.57
CA VAL A 61 -7.51 14.75 2.23
C VAL A 61 -7.22 13.60 3.18
N SER A 62 -8.08 13.44 4.18
CA SER A 62 -7.99 12.39 5.20
C SER A 62 -8.72 11.12 4.78
N LEU A 63 -8.51 10.03 5.54
CA LEU A 63 -9.36 8.84 5.41
C LEU A 63 -10.82 9.15 5.75
N ASP A 64 -11.09 10.05 6.70
CA ASP A 64 -12.45 10.43 7.07
C ASP A 64 -13.17 11.11 5.90
N ASP A 65 -12.49 11.96 5.14
CA ASP A 65 -13.05 12.56 3.92
C ASP A 65 -13.41 11.49 2.89
N ALA A 66 -12.52 10.52 2.68
CA ALA A 66 -12.74 9.42 1.74
C ALA A 66 -13.92 8.51 2.16
N MET A 67 -14.02 8.19 3.45
CA MET A 67 -15.12 7.40 4.00
C MET A 67 -16.44 8.17 3.98
N ALA A 68 -16.43 9.47 4.29
CA ALA A 68 -17.62 10.32 4.25
C ALA A 68 -18.16 10.46 2.81
N ALA A 69 -17.28 10.72 1.84
CA ALA A 69 -17.66 10.78 0.43
C ALA A 69 -18.28 9.46 -0.05
N ARG A 70 -17.73 8.31 0.38
CA ARG A 70 -18.31 6.99 0.06
C ARG A 70 -19.68 6.77 0.69
N ALA A 71 -19.91 7.31 1.88
CA ALA A 71 -21.17 7.21 2.61
C ALA A 71 -22.26 8.17 2.11
N GLY A 72 -22.05 8.88 1.00
CA GLY A 72 -23.00 9.87 0.46
C GLY A 72 -22.89 11.25 1.11
N GLY A 73 -21.82 11.50 1.87
CA GLY A 73 -21.46 12.81 2.37
C GLY A 73 -20.88 13.72 1.26
N PRO A 74 -20.19 14.81 1.63
CA PRO A 74 -19.57 15.71 0.67
C PRO A 74 -18.61 14.98 -0.26
N ALA A 75 -18.70 15.29 -1.56
CA ALA A 75 -17.76 14.76 -2.53
C ALA A 75 -16.33 15.23 -2.22
N LEU A 76 -15.35 14.38 -2.53
CA LEU A 76 -13.95 14.76 -2.45
C LEU A 76 -13.66 15.91 -3.45
N PRO A 77 -12.79 16.87 -3.10
CA PRO A 77 -12.31 17.85 -4.07
C PRO A 77 -11.67 17.20 -5.28
N ASP A 78 -11.72 17.89 -6.42
CA ASP A 78 -10.91 17.51 -7.57
C ASP A 78 -9.42 17.47 -7.19
N LYS A 79 -8.68 16.51 -7.76
CA LYS A 79 -7.27 16.25 -7.43
C LYS A 79 -7.03 15.98 -5.93
N SER A 80 -7.86 15.15 -5.32
CA SER A 80 -7.64 14.71 -3.93
C SER A 80 -6.48 13.72 -3.82
N VAL A 81 -5.64 13.92 -2.82
CA VAL A 81 -4.53 13.02 -2.48
C VAL A 81 -4.52 12.68 -0.98
N LEU A 82 -4.40 11.40 -0.67
CA LEU A 82 -4.14 10.90 0.69
C LEU A 82 -2.70 10.38 0.75
N LEU A 83 -1.99 10.73 1.81
CA LEU A 83 -0.64 10.22 2.08
C LEU A 83 -0.76 9.01 3.04
N SER A 84 -0.09 7.91 2.73
CA SER A 84 0.03 6.76 3.63
C SER A 84 1.49 6.39 3.86
N PHE A 85 1.82 6.09 5.11
CA PHE A 85 3.12 5.62 5.55
C PHE A 85 3.00 4.24 6.18
N ASP A 86 3.80 3.27 5.75
CA ASP A 86 3.72 1.90 6.24
C ASP A 86 4.80 1.64 7.31
N ASP A 87 4.76 0.45 7.93
CA ASP A 87 5.75 -0.10 8.87
C ASP A 87 5.89 0.56 10.25
N GLY A 88 5.59 1.85 10.37
CA GLY A 88 5.72 2.57 11.64
C GLY A 88 7.16 2.91 12.00
N TYR A 89 8.00 3.25 11.01
CA TYR A 89 9.35 3.76 11.24
C TYR A 89 9.34 5.06 12.05
N ARG A 90 10.35 5.22 12.92
CA ARG A 90 10.54 6.42 13.75
C ARG A 90 10.72 7.68 12.92
N SER A 91 11.26 7.56 11.71
CA SER A 91 11.40 8.68 10.76
C SER A 91 10.08 9.34 10.41
N VAL A 92 8.96 8.61 10.44
CA VAL A 92 7.63 9.21 10.25
C VAL A 92 7.37 10.29 11.30
N TYR A 93 7.81 10.08 12.54
CA TYR A 93 7.67 11.10 13.59
C TYR A 93 8.75 12.19 13.51
N THR A 94 10.01 11.82 13.33
CA THR A 94 11.11 12.79 13.44
C THR A 94 11.28 13.65 12.18
N GLN A 95 10.93 13.15 11.01
CA GLN A 95 11.16 13.80 9.72
C GLN A 95 9.85 14.15 9.01
N VAL A 96 8.91 13.20 8.94
CA VAL A 96 7.68 13.39 8.12
C VAL A 96 6.63 14.24 8.84
N TYR A 97 6.37 13.97 10.11
CA TYR A 97 5.32 14.65 10.87
C TYR A 97 5.50 16.18 10.94
N PRO A 98 6.72 16.75 11.09
CA PRO A 98 6.94 18.19 10.93
C PRO A 98 6.51 18.73 9.55
N VAL A 99 6.81 17.99 8.47
CA VAL A 99 6.41 18.36 7.10
C VAL A 99 4.88 18.29 6.97
N LEU A 100 4.23 17.23 7.45
CA LEU A 100 2.76 17.11 7.44
C LEU A 100 2.10 18.31 8.16
N LYS A 101 2.64 18.74 9.30
CA LYS A 101 2.16 19.94 10.01
C LYS A 101 2.32 21.22 9.18
N ALA A 102 3.48 21.41 8.55
CA ALA A 102 3.75 22.59 7.73
C ALA A 102 2.81 22.69 6.52
N PHE A 103 2.46 21.55 5.92
CA PHE A 103 1.54 21.48 4.78
C PHE A 103 0.06 21.35 5.19
N ARG A 104 -0.23 21.12 6.48
CA ARG A 104 -1.55 20.69 6.99
C ARG A 104 -2.09 19.50 6.19
N ALA A 105 -1.22 18.55 5.87
CA ALA A 105 -1.54 17.38 5.08
C ALA A 105 -1.94 16.23 6.01
N PRO A 106 -3.21 15.77 5.99
CA PRO A 106 -3.58 14.57 6.70
C PRO A 106 -2.87 13.35 6.10
N ALA A 107 -2.60 12.37 6.95
CA ALA A 107 -1.96 11.12 6.56
C ALA A 107 -2.55 9.92 7.30
N LEU A 108 -2.25 8.74 6.79
CA LEU A 108 -2.53 7.46 7.41
C LEU A 108 -1.22 6.74 7.70
N ILE A 109 -1.14 6.03 8.83
CA ILE A 109 0.01 5.19 9.15
C ILE A 109 -0.39 3.74 9.46
N GLY A 110 0.18 2.78 8.72
CA GLY A 110 0.01 1.34 8.97
C GLY A 110 1.01 0.83 10.02
N LEU A 111 0.52 0.26 11.12
CA LEU A 111 1.38 -0.20 12.22
C LEU A 111 1.40 -1.73 12.37
N VAL A 112 2.60 -2.31 12.34
CA VAL A 112 2.84 -3.73 12.62
C VAL A 112 2.94 -3.95 14.13
N GLY A 113 2.03 -4.74 14.68
CA GLY A 113 1.91 -4.89 16.14
C GLY A 113 3.14 -5.51 16.82
N SER A 114 3.75 -6.52 16.20
CA SER A 114 4.91 -7.25 16.72
C SER A 114 6.16 -6.38 16.72
N TRP A 115 6.30 -5.43 15.80
CA TRP A 115 7.41 -4.49 15.75
C TRP A 115 7.33 -3.41 16.83
N LEU A 116 6.12 -3.06 17.26
CA LEU A 116 5.90 -2.08 18.32
C LEU A 116 5.86 -2.66 19.74
N SER A 117 5.80 -3.99 19.86
CA SER A 117 5.59 -4.71 21.13
C SER A 117 6.84 -4.83 22.02
N PRO A 118 8.06 -5.02 21.49
CA PRO A 118 9.27 -5.02 22.32
C PRO A 118 9.45 -3.69 23.08
N PRO A 119 10.05 -3.73 24.28
CA PRO A 119 10.37 -2.52 25.03
C PRO A 119 11.42 -1.67 24.30
N GLU A 120 11.44 -0.36 24.58
CA GLU A 120 12.49 0.56 24.08
C GLU A 120 13.89 0.05 24.48
N GLY A 121 14.86 0.21 23.57
CA GLY A 121 16.18 -0.42 23.69
C GLY A 121 16.22 -1.94 23.42
N GLY A 122 15.07 -2.56 23.11
CA GLY A 122 14.97 -3.96 22.69
C GLY A 122 15.31 -4.18 21.22
N SER A 123 14.96 -5.36 20.71
CA SER A 123 15.11 -5.72 19.29
C SER A 123 13.79 -6.19 18.70
N VAL A 124 13.63 -5.96 17.41
CA VAL A 124 12.49 -6.37 16.58
C VAL A 124 12.97 -7.40 15.57
N ASP A 125 12.18 -8.44 15.34
CA ASP A 125 12.35 -9.34 14.21
C ASP A 125 11.67 -8.75 12.97
N PHE A 126 12.48 -8.16 12.10
CA PHE A 126 12.06 -7.58 10.83
C PHE A 126 12.26 -8.62 9.73
N ALA A 127 11.25 -9.47 9.55
CA ALA A 127 11.21 -10.52 8.54
C ALA A 127 12.47 -11.44 8.54
N GLY A 128 12.95 -11.84 9.72
CA GLY A 128 14.12 -12.68 9.91
C GLY A 128 15.41 -11.90 10.24
N VAL A 129 15.38 -10.57 10.17
CA VAL A 129 16.52 -9.70 10.50
C VAL A 129 16.27 -8.98 11.80
N LYS A 130 17.19 -9.11 12.77
CA LYS A 130 17.08 -8.36 14.03
C LYS A 130 17.50 -6.92 13.85
N VAL A 131 16.60 -5.99 14.14
CA VAL A 131 16.84 -4.56 14.11
C VAL A 131 16.54 -3.91 15.47
N PRO A 132 17.17 -2.77 15.82
CA PRO A 132 16.83 -2.02 17.02
C PRO A 132 15.35 -1.62 17.10
N ARG A 133 14.73 -1.80 18.28
CA ARG A 133 13.35 -1.34 18.51
C ARG A 133 13.19 0.17 18.30
N ASP A 134 14.24 0.95 18.53
CA ASP A 134 14.23 2.40 18.47
C ASP A 134 14.21 2.95 17.02
N ASP A 135 14.29 2.08 16.02
CA ASP A 135 14.05 2.41 14.62
C ASP A 135 12.56 2.57 14.29
N PHE A 136 11.68 2.07 15.17
CA PHE A 136 10.23 2.18 15.04
C PHE A 136 9.66 3.18 16.03
N LEU A 137 8.46 3.65 15.76
CA LEU A 137 7.75 4.61 16.59
C LEU A 137 7.57 4.12 18.03
N SER A 138 7.66 5.04 18.99
CA SER A 138 7.20 4.79 20.35
C SER A 138 5.69 5.05 20.47
N TRP A 139 5.05 4.43 21.47
CA TRP A 139 3.63 4.70 21.74
C TRP A 139 3.37 6.18 22.11
N GLY A 140 4.35 6.88 22.67
CA GLY A 140 4.26 8.32 22.92
C GLY A 140 4.15 9.11 21.63
N GLN A 141 5.03 8.82 20.67
CA GLN A 141 5.04 9.45 19.34
C GLN A 141 3.74 9.19 18.56
N ILE A 142 3.25 7.94 18.57
CA ILE A 142 1.99 7.57 17.89
C ILE A 142 0.81 8.33 18.51
N ARG A 143 0.74 8.44 19.85
CA ARG A 143 -0.33 9.19 20.51
C ARG A 143 -0.29 10.68 20.20
N GLU A 144 0.89 11.27 20.14
CA GLU A 144 1.03 12.69 19.78
C GLU A 144 0.53 12.95 18.35
N MET A 145 0.97 12.14 17.38
CA MET A 145 0.51 12.24 16.00
C MET A 145 -1.00 12.02 15.89
N GLN A 146 -1.55 11.03 16.58
CA GLN A 146 -2.99 10.77 16.62
C GLN A 146 -3.77 11.94 17.24
N ALA A 147 -3.29 12.51 18.35
CA ALA A 147 -3.96 13.60 19.08
C ALA A 147 -3.98 14.92 18.29
N SER A 148 -3.05 15.09 17.34
CA SER A 148 -3.03 16.25 16.45
C SER A 148 -4.22 16.30 15.47
N GLY A 149 -4.89 15.16 15.26
CA GLY A 149 -5.93 15.02 14.23
C GLY A 149 -5.40 14.92 12.80
N LEU A 150 -4.08 15.01 12.57
CA LEU A 150 -3.49 14.89 11.24
C LEU A 150 -3.23 13.44 10.81
N VAL A 151 -3.01 12.52 11.76
CA VAL A 151 -2.57 11.16 11.43
C VAL A 151 -3.59 10.13 11.92
N GLU A 152 -4.20 9.40 10.98
CA GLU A 152 -5.02 8.23 11.26
C GLU A 152 -4.12 6.98 11.40
N VAL A 153 -4.42 6.14 12.38
CA VAL A 153 -3.68 4.89 12.62
C VAL A 153 -4.46 3.70 12.05
N ALA A 154 -3.78 2.91 11.22
CA ALA A 154 -4.31 1.71 10.58
C ALA A 154 -3.63 0.44 11.09
N ASN A 155 -4.33 -0.68 10.95
CA ASN A 155 -3.79 -2.01 11.22
C ASN A 155 -2.89 -2.43 10.05
N HIS A 156 -1.67 -2.87 10.34
CA HIS A 156 -0.77 -3.46 9.34
C HIS A 156 -0.34 -4.88 9.75
N THR A 157 -1.31 -5.66 10.23
CA THR A 157 -1.15 -6.98 10.88
C THR A 157 -0.46 -6.90 12.25
N PHE A 158 -0.65 -7.93 13.08
CA PHE A 158 0.14 -8.06 14.29
C PHE A 158 1.50 -8.65 13.94
N ASP A 159 1.55 -9.80 13.27
CA ASP A 159 2.78 -10.53 12.96
C ASP A 159 2.59 -11.36 11.68
N LEU A 160 2.18 -10.71 10.58
CA LEU A 160 2.08 -11.34 9.25
C LEU A 160 2.86 -10.58 8.18
N HIS A 161 3.71 -9.64 8.58
CA HIS A 161 4.58 -8.87 7.69
C HIS A 161 5.90 -9.62 7.38
N TYR A 162 5.79 -10.83 6.84
CA TYR A 162 6.91 -11.66 6.40
C TYR A 162 6.49 -12.65 5.30
N GLY A 163 7.49 -13.25 4.64
CA GLY A 163 7.29 -14.36 3.71
C GLY A 163 7.18 -15.70 4.43
N ILE A 164 6.10 -16.45 4.19
CA ILE A 164 5.89 -17.80 4.71
C ILE A 164 6.16 -18.82 3.60
N GLN A 165 6.77 -19.96 3.93
CA GLN A 165 6.91 -21.05 2.96
C GLN A 165 5.51 -21.51 2.52
N ALA A 166 5.22 -21.37 1.23
CA ALA A 166 3.89 -21.59 0.68
C ALA A 166 3.84 -22.75 -0.31
N ASN A 167 4.96 -23.48 -0.52
CA ASN A 167 5.00 -24.71 -1.32
C ASN A 167 6.18 -25.63 -0.94
N PRO A 168 6.21 -26.89 -1.43
CA PRO A 168 7.29 -27.85 -1.20
C PRO A 168 8.67 -27.41 -1.65
N GLN A 169 8.73 -26.53 -2.66
CA GLN A 169 9.98 -26.04 -3.24
C GLN A 169 10.69 -25.01 -2.36
N GLY A 170 9.99 -24.47 -1.34
CA GLY A 170 10.56 -23.49 -0.42
C GLY A 170 10.23 -22.04 -0.77
N ASN A 171 9.34 -21.78 -1.73
CA ASN A 171 8.99 -20.41 -2.13
C ASN A 171 8.27 -19.70 -0.98
N LEU A 172 8.74 -18.49 -0.68
CA LEU A 172 8.13 -17.62 0.31
C LEU A 172 7.09 -16.72 -0.36
N LEU A 173 5.87 -16.71 0.17
CA LEU A 173 4.79 -15.80 -0.25
C LEU A 173 4.28 -15.01 0.96
N PRO A 174 3.59 -13.87 0.78
CA PRO A 174 3.10 -13.06 1.88
C PRO A 174 2.22 -13.86 2.86
N ALA A 175 2.57 -13.82 4.14
CA ALA A 175 1.91 -14.62 5.17
C ALA A 175 0.41 -14.27 5.34
N ALA A 176 0.02 -13.02 5.08
CA ALA A 176 -1.37 -12.56 5.19
C ALA A 176 -2.31 -13.10 4.08
N SER A 177 -1.76 -13.52 2.94
CA SER A 177 -2.54 -13.95 1.76
C SER A 177 -2.28 -15.40 1.34
N SER A 178 -1.34 -16.10 1.98
CA SER A 178 -0.90 -17.43 1.55
C SER A 178 -1.11 -18.48 2.64
N ALA A 179 -1.54 -19.67 2.23
CA ALA A 179 -1.53 -20.86 3.08
C ALA A 179 -0.08 -21.34 3.27
N ARG A 180 0.28 -21.68 4.51
CA ARG A 180 1.60 -22.23 4.82
C ARG A 180 1.73 -23.66 4.30
N TYR A 181 2.90 -24.00 3.79
CA TYR A 181 3.34 -25.38 3.62
C TYR A 181 4.29 -25.76 4.76
N ASP A 182 4.04 -26.89 5.40
CA ASP A 182 4.91 -27.44 6.45
C ASP A 182 5.78 -28.56 5.87
N PRO A 183 7.11 -28.36 5.71
CA PRO A 183 8.01 -29.37 5.18
C PRO A 183 8.19 -30.57 6.12
N ALA A 184 7.93 -30.43 7.43
CA ALA A 184 8.08 -31.53 8.37
C ALA A 184 6.95 -32.55 8.23
N SER A 185 5.72 -32.09 7.99
CA SER A 185 4.56 -32.96 7.76
C SER A 185 4.28 -33.24 6.28
N GLY A 186 4.88 -32.47 5.36
CA GLY A 186 4.61 -32.57 3.93
C GLY A 186 3.20 -32.10 3.54
N SER A 187 2.61 -31.21 4.34
CA SER A 187 1.20 -30.83 4.20
C SER A 187 0.99 -29.30 4.18
N TYR A 188 -0.10 -28.88 3.53
CA TYR A 188 -0.55 -27.50 3.55
C TYR A 188 -1.43 -27.23 4.78
N GLU A 189 -1.32 -26.02 5.30
CA GLU A 189 -2.31 -25.43 6.18
C GLU A 189 -3.69 -25.48 5.49
N SER A 190 -4.68 -26.07 6.15
CA SER A 190 -6.04 -26.11 5.63
C SER A 190 -6.61 -24.69 5.50
N HIS A 191 -7.56 -24.51 4.59
CA HIS A 191 -8.22 -23.21 4.39
C HIS A 191 -8.80 -22.63 5.70
N GLY A 192 -9.42 -23.46 6.53
CA GLY A 192 -9.95 -23.02 7.84
C GLY A 192 -8.85 -22.59 8.82
N GLN A 193 -7.70 -23.26 8.84
CA GLN A 193 -6.56 -22.85 9.66
C GLN A 193 -5.94 -21.53 9.17
N PHE A 194 -5.84 -21.33 7.86
CA PHE A 194 -5.41 -20.08 7.24
C PHE A 194 -6.30 -18.91 7.68
N LEU A 195 -7.63 -19.03 7.49
CA LEU A 195 -8.57 -17.98 7.88
C LEU A 195 -8.51 -17.69 9.38
N ALA A 196 -8.42 -18.71 10.22
CA ALA A 196 -8.30 -18.54 11.67
C ALA A 196 -6.97 -17.87 12.06
N ARG A 197 -5.87 -18.14 11.34
CA ARG A 197 -4.58 -17.47 11.57
C ARG A 197 -4.67 -15.99 11.25
N VAL A 198 -5.24 -15.63 10.11
CA VAL A 198 -5.44 -14.23 9.69
C VAL A 198 -6.38 -13.50 10.66
N GLU A 199 -7.54 -14.07 11.00
CA GLU A 199 -8.50 -13.45 11.93
C GLU A 199 -7.91 -13.19 13.30
N ARG A 200 -7.22 -14.18 13.89
CA ARG A 200 -6.57 -14.01 15.20
C ARG A 200 -5.51 -12.91 15.17
N ASP A 201 -4.71 -12.86 14.11
CA ASP A 201 -3.64 -11.88 13.96
C ASP A 201 -4.19 -10.45 13.85
N LEU A 202 -5.12 -10.23 12.91
CA LEU A 202 -5.74 -8.91 12.72
C LEU A 202 -6.46 -8.44 13.97
N ALA A 203 -7.21 -9.34 14.63
CA ALA A 203 -7.91 -9.04 15.88
C ALA A 203 -6.93 -8.67 17.02
N ARG A 204 -5.79 -9.36 17.09
CA ARG A 204 -4.74 -9.07 18.09
C ARG A 204 -4.17 -7.68 17.89
N ASN A 205 -3.86 -7.26 16.65
CA ASN A 205 -3.35 -5.92 16.41
C ASN A 205 -4.42 -4.85 16.69
N SER A 206 -5.67 -5.08 16.26
CA SER A 206 -6.78 -4.16 16.56
C SER A 206 -6.99 -3.98 18.07
N ALA A 207 -6.86 -5.06 18.85
CA ALA A 207 -6.93 -5.00 20.32
C ALA A 207 -5.74 -4.23 20.93
N LEU A 208 -4.52 -4.46 20.44
CA LEU A 208 -3.32 -3.74 20.86
C LEU A 208 -3.46 -2.23 20.59
N LEU A 209 -3.82 -1.85 19.38
CA LEU A 209 -4.01 -0.45 18.98
C LEU A 209 -5.11 0.21 19.82
N ARG A 210 -6.24 -0.46 20.04
CA ARG A 210 -7.30 0.02 20.93
C ARG A 210 -6.81 0.23 22.35
N GLN A 211 -6.06 -0.71 22.91
CA GLN A 211 -5.52 -0.61 24.26
C GLN A 211 -4.56 0.57 24.39
N LYS A 212 -3.70 0.80 23.39
CA LYS A 212 -2.64 1.81 23.47
C LYS A 212 -3.12 3.21 23.11
N LEU A 213 -4.13 3.33 22.25
CA LEU A 213 -4.55 4.59 21.62
C LEU A 213 -5.99 5.01 21.93
N GLY A 214 -6.77 4.15 22.60
CA GLY A 214 -8.15 4.42 23.00
C GLY A 214 -9.21 4.18 21.91
N ARG A 215 -8.81 3.97 20.66
CA ARG A 215 -9.69 3.66 19.52
C ARG A 215 -9.19 2.43 18.76
N ALA A 216 -10.13 1.59 18.30
CA ALA A 216 -9.80 0.51 17.37
C ALA A 216 -9.52 1.11 15.97
N PRO A 217 -8.61 0.50 15.18
CA PRO A 217 -8.39 0.92 13.80
C PRO A 217 -9.65 0.69 12.97
N ARG A 218 -9.90 1.57 12.00
CA ARG A 218 -10.96 1.42 10.98
C ARG A 218 -10.40 1.18 9.57
N ALA A 219 -9.08 1.14 9.46
CA ALA A 219 -8.36 0.88 8.24
C ALA A 219 -7.41 -0.30 8.38
N MET A 220 -7.27 -1.06 7.30
CA MET A 220 -6.30 -2.14 7.13
C MET A 220 -5.34 -1.75 6.01
N VAL A 221 -4.05 -1.86 6.24
CA VAL A 221 -3.02 -1.77 5.20
C VAL A 221 -2.48 -3.18 5.01
N TRP A 222 -2.53 -3.72 3.79
CA TRP A 222 -2.07 -5.08 3.53
C TRP A 222 -0.55 -5.11 3.33
N PRO A 223 0.21 -5.93 4.10
CA PRO A 223 1.63 -6.16 3.84
C PRO A 223 1.87 -6.55 2.39
N TYR A 224 2.85 -5.91 1.76
CA TYR A 224 3.19 -6.12 0.34
C TYR A 224 2.04 -5.84 -0.64
N GLY A 225 0.98 -5.16 -0.19
CA GLY A 225 -0.26 -4.97 -0.95
C GLY A 225 -1.06 -6.25 -1.21
N SER A 226 -0.67 -7.39 -0.61
CA SER A 226 -1.21 -8.70 -0.94
C SER A 226 -2.34 -9.11 0.01
N TYR A 227 -3.48 -9.54 -0.56
CA TYR A 227 -4.68 -9.90 0.17
C TYR A 227 -5.50 -10.96 -0.56
N THR A 228 -6.42 -11.59 0.16
CA THR A 228 -7.48 -12.43 -0.43
C THR A 228 -8.85 -11.82 -0.14
N ARG A 229 -9.87 -12.25 -0.88
CA ARG A 229 -11.25 -11.80 -0.66
C ARG A 229 -11.74 -12.17 0.75
N GLU A 230 -11.34 -13.34 1.23
CA GLU A 230 -11.69 -13.86 2.54
C GLU A 230 -10.96 -13.11 3.65
N ALA A 231 -9.67 -12.78 3.46
CA ALA A 231 -8.93 -11.94 4.39
C ALA A 231 -9.53 -10.52 4.48
N ALA A 232 -9.95 -9.95 3.35
CA ALA A 232 -10.70 -8.69 3.32
C ALA A 232 -12.04 -8.79 4.07
N ALA A 233 -12.80 -9.88 3.87
CA ALA A 233 -14.04 -10.10 4.62
C ALA A 233 -13.81 -10.20 6.14
N ILE A 234 -12.72 -10.84 6.57
CA ILE A 234 -12.30 -10.89 7.97
C ILE A 234 -11.98 -9.47 8.49
N ALA A 235 -11.18 -8.68 7.76
CA ALA A 235 -10.85 -7.31 8.15
C ALA A 235 -12.12 -6.43 8.31
N ALA A 236 -13.07 -6.55 7.37
CA ALA A 236 -14.35 -5.85 7.45
C ALA A 236 -15.15 -6.26 8.70
N LYS A 237 -15.24 -7.57 9.00
CA LYS A 237 -15.90 -8.09 10.21
C LYS A 237 -15.25 -7.57 11.49
N LEU A 238 -13.95 -7.31 11.47
CA LEU A 238 -13.18 -6.74 12.59
C LEU A 238 -13.28 -5.19 12.68
N GLY A 239 -14.15 -4.57 11.87
CA GLY A 239 -14.41 -3.13 11.92
C GLY A 239 -13.47 -2.28 11.05
N MET A 240 -12.76 -2.90 10.11
CA MET A 240 -11.83 -2.22 9.19
C MET A 240 -12.35 -2.25 7.74
N PRO A 241 -13.38 -1.46 7.39
CA PRO A 241 -13.97 -1.46 6.05
C PRO A 241 -13.10 -0.77 5.00
N ALA A 242 -12.19 0.12 5.40
CA ALA A 242 -11.22 0.75 4.51
C ALA A 242 -9.96 -0.11 4.45
N MET A 243 -9.56 -0.56 3.27
CA MET A 243 -8.43 -1.46 3.09
C MET A 243 -7.56 -0.96 1.96
N LEU A 244 -6.26 -0.81 2.23
CA LEU A 244 -5.29 -0.23 1.33
C LEU A 244 -4.38 -1.35 0.79
N THR A 245 -4.27 -1.38 -0.54
CA THR A 245 -3.54 -2.37 -1.33
C THR A 245 -2.33 -1.69 -2.01
N LEU A 246 -1.63 -2.40 -2.89
CA LEU A 246 -0.70 -1.80 -3.86
C LEU A 246 -1.21 -2.02 -5.30
N ASP A 247 -2.52 -2.21 -5.47
CA ASP A 247 -3.15 -2.29 -6.79
C ASP A 247 -2.99 -0.93 -7.49
N ASP A 248 -2.70 -0.95 -8.79
CA ASP A 248 -2.51 0.25 -9.59
C ASP A 248 -3.78 1.09 -9.75
N GLY A 249 -3.62 2.42 -9.76
CA GLY A 249 -4.64 3.37 -10.20
C GLY A 249 -5.15 4.34 -9.14
N VAL A 250 -6.14 5.14 -9.53
CA VAL A 250 -6.84 6.09 -8.66
C VAL A 250 -8.15 5.48 -8.18
N ASN A 251 -8.63 6.00 -7.05
CA ASN A 251 -9.81 5.49 -6.38
C ASN A 251 -11.03 6.32 -6.78
N GLY A 252 -11.70 5.89 -7.85
CA GLY A 252 -12.98 6.44 -8.28
C GLY A 252 -14.17 5.84 -7.51
N PRO A 253 -15.41 6.26 -7.83
CA PRO A 253 -16.63 5.71 -7.23
C PRO A 253 -16.80 4.20 -7.41
N ASP A 254 -16.20 3.60 -8.45
CA ASP A 254 -16.23 2.17 -8.76
C ASP A 254 -15.29 1.34 -7.88
N VAL A 255 -14.24 1.94 -7.33
CA VAL A 255 -13.28 1.24 -6.45
C VAL A 255 -13.86 1.15 -5.04
N PRO A 256 -14.11 -0.03 -4.45
CA PRO A 256 -14.69 -0.14 -3.12
C PRO A 256 -13.68 0.25 -2.03
N LEU A 257 -14.17 0.70 -0.87
CA LEU A 257 -13.31 0.99 0.29
C LEU A 257 -12.46 -0.22 0.72
N SER A 258 -12.94 -1.44 0.46
CA SER A 258 -12.24 -2.68 0.79
C SER A 258 -11.09 -3.04 -0.16
N ALA A 259 -10.79 -2.20 -1.16
CA ALA A 259 -9.71 -2.42 -2.12
C ALA A 259 -9.15 -1.08 -2.64
N LEU A 260 -8.89 -0.13 -1.73
CA LEU A 260 -8.27 1.13 -2.09
C LEU A 260 -6.88 0.88 -2.69
N ARG A 261 -6.67 1.43 -3.88
CA ARG A 261 -5.44 1.40 -4.67
C ARG A 261 -4.45 2.43 -4.16
N ARG A 262 -3.16 2.10 -4.20
CA ARG A 262 -2.08 3.00 -3.81
C ARG A 262 -0.97 2.97 -4.83
N VAL A 263 -0.36 4.13 -5.04
CA VAL A 263 0.83 4.28 -5.84
C VAL A 263 2.04 4.26 -4.92
N LEU A 264 2.90 3.25 -5.08
CA LEU A 264 4.16 3.14 -4.35
C LEU A 264 5.15 4.21 -4.83
N VAL A 265 5.68 5.00 -3.91
CA VAL A 265 6.72 6.00 -4.18
C VAL A 265 8.07 5.40 -3.77
N GLY A 266 8.87 5.02 -4.76
CA GLY A 266 10.19 4.41 -4.55
C GLY A 266 11.28 5.40 -4.09
N ALA A 267 12.33 4.87 -3.47
CA ALA A 267 13.45 5.61 -2.89
C ALA A 267 14.19 6.53 -3.87
N ASP A 268 14.39 6.05 -5.09
CA ASP A 268 15.19 6.68 -6.15
C ASP A 268 14.37 7.57 -7.10
N MET A 269 13.06 7.72 -6.83
CA MET A 269 12.16 8.42 -7.73
C MET A 269 12.47 9.92 -7.78
N SER A 270 12.97 10.38 -8.94
CA SER A 270 13.17 11.81 -9.17
C SER A 270 11.85 12.58 -9.10
N LEU A 271 11.89 13.88 -8.78
CA LEU A 271 10.69 14.71 -8.80
C LEU A 271 10.00 14.71 -10.18
N THR A 272 10.78 14.55 -11.25
CA THR A 272 10.23 14.47 -12.61
C THR A 272 9.47 13.16 -12.83
N ASP A 273 10.02 12.03 -12.36
CA ASP A 273 9.37 10.73 -12.48
C ASP A 273 8.12 10.66 -11.59
N PHE A 274 8.19 11.21 -10.39
CA PHE A 274 7.04 11.40 -9.51
C PHE A 274 5.93 12.22 -10.19
N ALA A 275 6.28 13.36 -10.78
CA ALA A 275 5.32 14.21 -11.49
C ALA A 275 4.66 13.45 -12.66
N ARG A 276 5.44 12.69 -13.44
CA ARG A 276 4.92 11.86 -14.54
C ARG A 276 4.00 10.77 -14.04
N LEU A 277 4.38 10.07 -12.96
CA LEU A 277 3.59 9.03 -12.32
C LEU A 277 2.23 9.58 -11.88
N VAL A 278 2.22 10.68 -11.13
CA VAL A 278 0.99 11.32 -10.65
C VAL A 278 0.11 11.80 -11.81
N GLN A 279 0.70 12.43 -12.83
CA GLN A 279 -0.03 12.87 -14.02
C GLN A 279 -0.59 11.69 -14.82
N ALA A 280 0.15 10.58 -14.91
CA ALA A 280 -0.30 9.37 -15.58
C ALA A 280 -1.51 8.77 -14.85
N SER A 281 -1.49 8.69 -13.52
CA SER A 281 -2.62 8.20 -12.73
C SER A 281 -3.88 9.06 -12.89
N GLN A 282 -3.74 10.38 -13.06
CA GLN A 282 -4.88 11.27 -13.36
C GLN A 282 -5.42 11.06 -14.78
N ARG A 283 -4.53 10.80 -15.75
CA ARG A 283 -4.92 10.58 -17.14
C ARG A 283 -5.53 9.19 -17.37
N TRP A 284 -5.07 8.20 -16.61
CA TRP A 284 -5.43 6.81 -16.73
C TRP A 284 -5.87 6.27 -15.36
N PRO A 285 -7.15 6.42 -15.01
CA PRO A 285 -7.64 6.11 -13.66
C PRO A 285 -7.41 4.67 -13.20
N GLN A 286 -7.25 3.71 -14.12
CA GLN A 286 -6.88 2.33 -13.79
C GLN A 286 -5.36 2.15 -13.54
N GLY A 287 -4.59 3.25 -13.45
CA GLY A 287 -3.15 3.27 -13.14
C GLY A 287 -2.23 2.88 -14.30
N ILE A 288 -2.75 2.10 -15.24
CA ILE A 288 -2.03 1.66 -16.42
C ILE A 288 -2.41 2.61 -17.56
N ALA A 289 -1.49 3.51 -17.93
CA ALA A 289 -1.52 4.06 -19.28
C ALA A 289 -1.55 2.87 -20.24
N PRO A 290 -2.41 2.81 -21.27
CA PRO A 290 -2.45 1.68 -22.20
C PRO A 290 -1.05 1.49 -22.78
N ARG A 291 -0.33 0.55 -22.20
CA ARG A 291 0.97 0.11 -22.65
C ARG A 291 0.70 -1.03 -23.63
N PRO A 292 1.51 -1.17 -24.69
CA PRO A 292 1.50 -2.40 -25.46
C PRO A 292 1.74 -3.57 -24.51
N GLU A 293 0.72 -4.41 -24.29
CA GLU A 293 0.89 -5.63 -23.53
C GLU A 293 1.65 -6.64 -24.39
N ARG A 294 2.66 -7.28 -23.81
CA ARG A 294 3.40 -8.36 -24.45
C ARG A 294 3.13 -9.63 -23.67
N ALA A 295 2.38 -10.53 -24.28
CA ALA A 295 2.16 -11.86 -23.74
C ALA A 295 3.24 -12.82 -24.26
N MET A 296 3.80 -13.65 -23.38
CA MET A 296 4.64 -14.78 -23.76
C MET A 296 4.01 -16.06 -23.21
N PRO A 297 3.65 -17.04 -24.06
CA PRO A 297 3.24 -18.35 -23.57
C PRO A 297 4.43 -19.03 -22.89
N LEU A 298 4.19 -19.56 -21.71
CA LEU A 298 5.14 -20.31 -20.92
C LEU A 298 4.52 -21.68 -20.59
N SER A 299 5.12 -22.77 -21.06
CA SER A 299 4.67 -24.12 -20.70
C SER A 299 5.38 -24.57 -19.44
N LEU A 300 4.63 -25.08 -18.45
CA LEU A 300 5.23 -25.70 -17.27
C LEU A 300 5.94 -27.00 -17.61
N ASP A 301 5.52 -27.70 -18.68
CA ASP A 301 6.20 -28.91 -19.16
C ASP A 301 7.63 -28.62 -19.65
N ASP A 302 7.88 -27.40 -20.14
CA ASP A 302 9.21 -26.96 -20.58
C ASP A 302 10.11 -26.59 -19.41
N ILE A 303 9.52 -26.22 -18.26
CA ILE A 303 10.25 -25.78 -17.06
C ILE A 303 10.49 -26.94 -16.10
N TYR A 304 9.52 -27.85 -15.97
CA TYR A 304 9.58 -28.95 -15.03
C TYR A 304 10.84 -29.82 -15.23
N ASP A 305 11.45 -30.18 -14.11
CA ASP A 305 12.49 -31.20 -14.07
C ASP A 305 12.42 -31.91 -12.71
N PRO A 306 12.55 -33.25 -12.64
CA PRO A 306 12.61 -33.94 -11.35
C PRO A 306 13.84 -33.55 -10.52
N ASP A 307 14.89 -33.02 -11.15
CA ASP A 307 16.04 -32.43 -10.48
C ASP A 307 15.78 -30.93 -10.20
N PRO A 308 15.65 -30.51 -8.91
CA PRO A 308 15.38 -29.12 -8.56
C PRO A 308 16.40 -28.13 -9.12
N ALA A 309 17.67 -28.52 -9.23
CA ALA A 309 18.71 -27.63 -9.74
C ALA A 309 18.52 -27.37 -11.26
N LYS A 310 18.11 -28.40 -12.00
CA LYS A 310 17.81 -28.26 -13.44
C LYS A 310 16.51 -27.50 -13.67
N GLN A 311 15.51 -27.70 -12.83
CA GLN A 311 14.28 -26.93 -12.88
C GLN A 311 14.56 -25.43 -12.65
N GLU A 312 15.40 -25.09 -11.68
CA GLU A 312 15.81 -23.72 -11.41
C GLU A 312 16.59 -23.12 -12.60
N GLU A 313 17.48 -23.88 -13.23
CA GLU A 313 18.18 -23.44 -14.45
C GLU A 313 17.21 -23.15 -15.60
N LYS A 314 16.22 -24.02 -15.82
CA LYS A 314 15.17 -23.84 -16.84
C LYS A 314 14.30 -22.62 -16.55
N LEU A 315 13.90 -22.42 -15.28
CA LEU A 315 13.16 -21.25 -14.85
C LEU A 315 13.98 -19.96 -15.07
N GLY A 316 15.26 -19.96 -14.72
CA GLY A 316 16.17 -18.83 -14.96
C GLY A 316 16.22 -18.43 -16.43
N LYS A 317 16.39 -19.40 -17.35
CA LYS A 317 16.36 -19.14 -18.80
C LYS A 317 15.01 -18.59 -19.28
N ALA A 318 13.91 -19.08 -18.71
CA ALA A 318 12.58 -18.56 -19.02
C ALA A 318 12.43 -17.09 -18.57
N LEU A 319 12.92 -16.75 -17.36
CA LEU A 319 12.92 -15.38 -16.83
C LEU A 319 13.80 -14.44 -17.64
N ASP A 320 14.99 -14.89 -18.08
CA ASP A 320 15.85 -14.11 -18.96
C ASP A 320 15.14 -13.77 -20.28
N ARG A 321 14.42 -14.73 -20.86
CA ARG A 321 13.61 -14.51 -22.06
C ARG A 321 12.47 -13.52 -21.83
N VAL A 322 11.79 -13.57 -20.68
CA VAL A 322 10.79 -12.56 -20.29
C VAL A 322 11.43 -11.17 -20.25
N LYS A 323 12.60 -11.05 -19.61
CA LYS A 323 13.32 -9.78 -19.45
C LYS A 323 13.78 -9.20 -20.78
N GLU A 324 14.27 -10.03 -21.69
CA GLU A 324 14.66 -9.62 -23.04
C GLU A 324 13.46 -9.11 -23.85
N MET A 325 12.31 -9.79 -23.75
CA MET A 325 11.05 -9.31 -24.32
C MET A 325 10.56 -8.01 -23.68
N GLY A 326 10.94 -7.68 -22.45
CA GLY A 326 10.61 -6.40 -21.84
C GLY A 326 11.41 -5.21 -22.38
N ARG A 327 12.55 -5.45 -23.03
CA ARG A 327 13.50 -4.41 -23.48
C ARG A 327 13.35 -4.02 -24.97
N ALA A 328 12.78 -4.89 -25.79
CA ALA A 328 12.59 -4.68 -27.24
C ALA A 328 11.34 -3.85 -27.56
#